data_AF-A0A0L8BMX4-F1
#
_entry.id   AF-A0A0L8BMX4-F1
#
_cell.length_a   1.000
_cell.length_b   1.000
_cell.length_c   1.000
_cell.angle_alpha   90.00
_cell.angle_beta   90.00
_cell.angle_gamma   90.00
#
_symmetry.space_group_name_H-M   'P 1'
#
loop_
_entity.id
_entity.type
_entity.pdbx_description
1 polymer ?
#
loop_
_entity_poly.entity_id
_entity_poly.type
_entity_poly.pdbx_seq_one_letter_code
_entity_poly.pdbx_strand_id
1 'polypeptide(L)'
;MSNPVARIALATLVADRMRELGIARADLMKLTGFTTESSFGSYLAGFSKLHLWQVPLVAKALQLDERRLLLMCLEQDHNDWCMDVFRRHIGPRRRRTPAPSSEGV
;
A
#
# COMPACT_ATOMS: atom_id res chain seq x y z
N MET A 1 -14.75 -9.83 -1.91
CA MET A 1 -15.18 -8.53 -2.51
C MET A 1 -14.08 -7.49 -2.31
N SER A 2 -14.12 -6.34 -2.96
CA SER A 2 -13.08 -5.30 -2.81
C SER A 2 -13.48 -4.27 -1.74
N ASN A 3 -12.60 -3.93 -0.79
CA ASN A 3 -12.92 -2.95 0.26
C ASN A 3 -12.90 -1.50 -0.29
N PRO A 4 -14.04 -0.80 -0.41
CA PRO A 4 -14.10 0.53 -0.99
C PRO A 4 -13.38 1.60 -0.16
N VAL A 5 -13.40 1.47 1.17
CA VAL A 5 -12.72 2.43 2.06
C VAL A 5 -11.21 2.35 1.87
N ALA A 6 -10.65 1.13 1.78
CA ALA A 6 -9.23 0.92 1.52
C ALA A 6 -8.80 1.47 0.15
N ARG A 7 -9.64 1.29 -0.89
CA ARG A 7 -9.37 1.85 -2.22
C ARG A 7 -9.33 3.38 -2.20
N ILE A 8 -10.33 4.02 -1.58
CA ILE A 8 -10.39 5.47 -1.47
C ILE A 8 -9.18 5.99 -0.68
N ALA A 9 -8.87 5.39 0.47
CA ALA A 9 -7.73 5.80 1.29
C ALA A 9 -6.40 5.73 0.52
N LEU A 10 -6.17 4.67 -0.25
CA LEU A 10 -4.99 4.53 -1.09
C LEU A 10 -4.96 5.54 -2.25
N ALA A 11 -6.10 5.73 -2.92
CA ALA A 11 -6.23 6.70 -4.01
C ALA A 11 -5.96 8.14 -3.54
N THR A 12 -6.51 8.51 -2.37
CA THR A 12 -6.28 9.82 -1.75
C THR A 12 -4.80 10.02 -1.40
N LEU A 13 -4.15 9.02 -0.77
CA LEU A 13 -2.72 9.09 -0.47
C LEU A 13 -1.87 9.34 -1.72
N VAL A 14 -2.18 8.64 -2.82
CA VAL A 14 -1.48 8.81 -4.09
C VAL A 14 -1.73 10.20 -4.67
N ALA A 15 -2.99 10.65 -4.70
CA ALA A 15 -3.34 11.98 -5.22
C ALA A 15 -2.66 13.12 -4.44
N ASP A 16 -2.65 13.03 -3.11
CA ASP A 16 -2.03 14.04 -2.25
C ASP A 16 -0.52 14.11 -2.48
N ARG A 17 0.16 12.95 -2.55
CA ARG A 17 1.61 12.92 -2.84
C ARG A 17 1.97 13.41 -4.22
N MET A 18 1.14 13.11 -5.24
CA MET A 18 1.35 13.67 -6.57
C MET A 18 1.30 15.20 -6.53
N ARG A 19 0.31 15.77 -5.83
CA ARG A 19 0.17 17.22 -5.68
C ARG A 19 1.36 17.82 -4.91
N GLU A 20 1.78 17.20 -3.81
CA GLU A 20 2.91 17.66 -3.00
C GLU A 20 4.24 17.64 -3.76
N LEU A 21 4.45 16.65 -4.62
CA LEU A 21 5.67 16.49 -5.40
C LEU A 21 5.62 17.18 -6.78
N GLY A 22 4.47 17.77 -7.14
CA GLY A 22 4.26 18.38 -8.46
C GLY A 22 4.31 17.37 -9.62
N ILE A 23 3.97 16.10 -9.37
CA ILE A 23 4.00 15.05 -10.39
C ILE A 23 2.73 15.12 -11.24
N ALA A 24 2.89 15.25 -12.56
CA ALA A 24 1.77 15.23 -13.48
C ALA A 24 1.15 13.82 -13.57
N ARG A 25 -0.16 13.76 -13.83
CA ARG A 25 -0.88 12.49 -14.01
C ARG A 25 -0.25 11.62 -15.08
N ALA A 26 0.08 12.22 -16.22
CA ALA A 26 0.71 11.54 -17.35
C ALA A 26 2.02 10.83 -16.97
N ASP A 27 2.84 11.44 -16.10
CA ASP A 27 4.12 10.87 -15.68
C ASP A 27 3.92 9.62 -14.82
N LEU A 28 2.99 9.68 -13.87
CA LEU A 28 2.67 8.53 -13.04
C LEU A 28 2.01 7.42 -13.87
N MET A 29 1.11 7.76 -14.79
CA MET A 29 0.46 6.80 -15.69
C MET A 29 1.49 6.05 -16.54
N LYS A 30 2.47 6.76 -17.11
CA LYS A 30 3.57 6.17 -17.89
C LYS A 30 4.38 5.16 -17.08
N LEU A 31 4.61 5.44 -15.79
CA LEU A 31 5.34 4.54 -14.89
C LEU A 31 4.54 3.32 -14.48
N THR A 32 3.24 3.48 -14.26
CA THR A 32 2.38 2.46 -13.64
C THR A 32 1.57 1.66 -14.65
N GLY A 33 1.68 1.98 -15.94
CA GLY A 33 1.01 1.24 -17.01
C GLY A 33 -0.49 1.52 -17.12
N PHE A 34 -1.00 2.62 -16.54
CA PHE A 34 -2.35 3.10 -16.86
C PHE A 34 -2.36 3.59 -18.31
N THR A 35 -3.13 2.93 -19.16
CA THR A 35 -3.15 3.19 -20.60
C THR A 35 -4.07 4.33 -21.01
N THR A 36 -5.00 4.76 -20.13
CA THR A 36 -5.96 5.83 -20.41
C THR A 36 -6.20 6.74 -19.21
N GLU A 37 -6.48 8.01 -19.47
CA GLU A 37 -6.90 8.99 -18.45
C GLU A 37 -8.17 8.53 -17.71
N SER A 38 -9.09 7.84 -18.39
CA SER A 38 -10.32 7.34 -17.78
C SER A 38 -10.05 6.22 -16.75
N SER A 39 -9.12 5.31 -17.04
CA SER A 39 -8.74 4.24 -16.11
C SER A 39 -8.02 4.80 -14.89
N PHE A 40 -7.15 5.80 -15.10
CA PHE A 40 -6.46 6.49 -14.02
C PHE A 40 -7.40 7.35 -13.18
N GLY A 41 -8.33 8.07 -13.81
CA GLY A 41 -9.39 8.80 -13.13
C GLY A 41 -10.29 7.88 -12.29
N SER A 42 -10.61 6.69 -12.81
CA SER A 42 -11.37 5.67 -12.07
C SER A 42 -10.61 5.16 -10.84
N TYR A 43 -9.28 5.03 -10.95
CA TYR A 43 -8.41 4.70 -9.83
C TYR A 43 -8.43 5.80 -8.76
N LEU A 44 -8.20 7.06 -9.16
CA LEU A 44 -8.20 8.20 -8.23
C LEU A 44 -9.55 8.43 -7.56
N ALA A 45 -10.65 8.03 -8.20
CA ALA A 45 -11.99 8.04 -7.61
C ALA A 45 -12.30 6.81 -6.72
N GLY A 46 -11.36 5.87 -6.56
CA GLY A 46 -11.54 4.67 -5.74
C GLY A 46 -12.42 3.59 -6.38
N PHE A 47 -12.71 3.67 -7.68
CA PHE A 47 -13.50 2.67 -8.41
C PHE A 47 -12.67 1.47 -8.88
N SER A 48 -11.35 1.62 -9.02
CA SER A 48 -10.43 0.52 -9.34
C SER A 48 -9.34 0.36 -8.27
N LYS A 49 -8.67 -0.80 -8.27
CA LYS A 49 -7.60 -1.10 -7.32
C LYS A 49 -6.24 -0.72 -7.90
N LEU A 50 -5.29 -0.40 -7.02
CA LEU A 50 -3.88 -0.52 -7.37
C LEU A 50 -3.49 -1.99 -7.42
N HIS A 51 -2.78 -2.41 -8.47
CA HIS A 51 -2.26 -3.77 -8.58
C HIS A 51 -0.93 -3.92 -7.84
N LEU A 52 -0.68 -5.11 -7.27
CA LEU A 52 0.53 -5.38 -6.47
C LEU A 52 1.83 -5.11 -7.21
N TRP A 53 1.90 -5.40 -8.52
CA TRP A 53 3.09 -5.15 -9.33
C TRP A 53 3.41 -3.65 -9.49
N GLN A 54 2.41 -2.77 -9.33
CA GLN A 54 2.58 -1.32 -9.43
C GLN A 54 3.17 -0.72 -8.14
N VAL A 55 3.12 -1.45 -7.01
CA VAL A 55 3.54 -0.95 -5.69
C VAL A 55 4.98 -0.42 -5.67
N PRO A 56 6.00 -1.13 -6.17
CA PRO A 56 7.38 -0.61 -6.14
C PRO A 56 7.56 0.66 -6.97
N LEU A 57 6.85 0.76 -8.10
CA LEU A 57 6.93 1.89 -9.03
C LEU A 57 6.27 3.14 -8.42
N VAL A 58 5.07 2.97 -7.85
CA VAL A 58 4.34 4.04 -7.16
C VAL A 58 5.09 4.49 -5.90
N ALA A 59 5.60 3.54 -5.10
CA ALA A 59 6.34 3.86 -3.89
C ALA A 59 7.58 4.71 -4.20
N LYS A 60 8.36 4.30 -5.21
CA LYS A 60 9.53 5.04 -5.67
C LYS A 60 9.17 6.41 -6.22
N ALA A 61 8.17 6.50 -7.10
CA ALA A 61 7.78 7.76 -7.74
C ALA A 61 7.26 8.79 -6.74
N LEU A 62 6.49 8.34 -5.74
CA LEU A 62 5.83 9.21 -4.77
C LEU A 62 6.60 9.37 -3.44
N GLN A 63 7.80 8.78 -3.36
CA GLN A 63 8.64 8.75 -2.16
C GLN A 63 7.84 8.25 -0.93
N LEU A 64 7.10 7.17 -1.12
CA LEU A 64 6.28 6.52 -0.09
C LEU A 64 7.00 5.30 0.48
N ASP A 65 6.69 4.97 1.73
CA ASP A 65 7.11 3.71 2.34
C ASP A 65 6.45 2.53 1.60
N GLU A 66 7.27 1.74 0.90
CA GLU A 66 6.79 0.64 0.06
C GLU A 66 6.01 -0.41 0.87
N ARG A 67 6.45 -0.69 2.09
CA ARG A 67 5.79 -1.67 2.97
C ARG A 67 4.39 -1.22 3.38
N ARG A 68 4.23 0.06 3.73
CA ARG A 68 2.93 0.68 4.02
C ARG A 68 2.03 0.65 2.78
N LEU A 69 2.59 0.98 1.61
CA LEU A 69 1.84 0.96 0.36
C LEU A 69 1.36 -0.46 0.01
N LEU A 70 2.21 -1.47 0.19
CA LEU A 70 1.86 -2.88 0.01
C LEU A 70 0.71 -3.30 0.93
N LEU A 71 0.77 -2.91 2.21
CA LEU A 71 -0.29 -3.20 3.18
C LEU A 71 -1.63 -2.59 2.75
N MET A 72 -1.64 -1.31 2.40
CA MET A 72 -2.84 -0.63 1.91
C MET A 72 -3.33 -1.27 0.60
N CYS A 73 -2.41 -1.71 -0.26
CA CYS A 73 -2.74 -2.36 -1.51
C CYS A 73 -3.47 -3.69 -1.26
N LEU A 74 -2.95 -4.52 -0.35
CA LEU A 74 -3.54 -5.81 -0.01
C LEU A 74 -4.89 -5.65 0.72
N GLU A 75 -5.08 -4.59 1.52
CA GLU A 75 -6.36 -4.29 2.18
C GLU A 75 -7.51 -4.00 1.19
N GLN A 76 -7.21 -3.71 -0.08
CA GLN A 76 -8.22 -3.57 -1.13
C GLN A 76 -8.85 -4.93 -1.49
N ASP A 77 -8.16 -6.05 -1.25
CA ASP A 77 -8.71 -7.39 -1.36
C ASP A 77 -9.35 -7.77 -0.01
N HIS A 78 -10.68 -7.92 0.07
CA HIS A 78 -11.28 -8.65 1.22
C HIS A 78 -10.92 -10.12 1.11
N ASN A 79 -9.69 -10.43 1.45
CA ASN A 79 -9.32 -11.72 1.97
C ASN A 79 -8.67 -11.45 3.33
N ASP A 80 -9.53 -11.21 4.31
CA ASP A 80 -9.13 -10.88 5.68
C ASP A 80 -8.20 -11.95 6.27
N TRP A 81 -8.36 -13.22 5.84
CA TRP A 81 -7.47 -14.32 6.19
C TRP A 81 -6.06 -14.15 5.62
N CYS A 82 -5.91 -13.86 4.33
CA CYS A 82 -4.60 -13.56 3.73
C CYS A 82 -3.94 -12.34 4.37
N MET A 83 -4.73 -11.30 4.67
CA MET A 83 -4.23 -10.09 5.34
C MET A 83 -3.73 -10.38 6.75
N ASP A 84 -4.44 -11.19 7.51
CA ASP A 84 -4.04 -11.58 8.86
C ASP A 84 -2.75 -12.41 8.86
N VAL A 85 -2.62 -13.36 7.94
CA VAL A 85 -1.38 -14.14 7.76
C VAL A 85 -0.22 -13.21 7.41
N PHE A 86 -0.42 -12.29 6.47
CA PHE A 86 0.62 -11.36 6.04
C PHE A 86 1.04 -10.44 7.19
N ARG A 87 0.09 -9.81 7.89
CA ARG A 87 0.34 -8.95 9.06
C ARG A 87 1.10 -9.66 10.17
N ARG A 88 0.80 -10.93 10.44
CA ARG A 88 1.55 -11.75 11.42
C ARG A 88 2.99 -11.99 11.00
N HIS A 89 3.24 -12.15 9.69
CA HIS A 89 4.56 -12.46 9.16
C HIS A 89 5.45 -11.21 9.01
N ILE A 90 4.87 -10.07 8.63
CA ILE A 90 5.61 -8.82 8.46
C ILE A 90 5.67 -7.99 9.73
N GLY A 91 4.86 -8.26 10.75
CA GLY A 91 4.85 -7.50 12.01
C GLY A 91 6.26 -7.41 12.63
N PRO A 92 6.56 -6.34 13.39
CA PRO A 92 7.86 -6.23 14.06
C PRO A 92 8.12 -7.52 14.82
N ARG A 93 9.24 -8.18 14.52
CA ARG A 93 9.70 -9.38 15.22
C ARG A 93 9.61 -9.04 16.71
N ARG A 94 8.62 -9.58 17.42
CA ARG A 94 8.58 -9.47 18.88
C ARG A 94 9.87 -10.15 19.31
N ARG A 95 10.90 -9.34 19.64
CA ARG A 95 12.09 -9.84 20.31
C ARG A 95 11.54 -10.58 21.51
N ARG A 96 11.68 -11.90 21.53
CA ARG A 96 11.51 -12.67 22.75
C ARG A 96 12.44 -12.00 23.75
N THR A 97 11.89 -11.24 24.67
CA THR A 97 12.63 -10.82 25.86
C THR A 97 13.15 -12.12 26.46
N PRO A 98 14.47 -12.31 26.57
CA PRO A 98 14.98 -13.49 27.26
C PRO A 98 14.34 -13.50 28.65
N ALA A 99 13.83 -14.67 29.04
CA ALA A 99 13.30 -14.85 30.39
C ALA A 99 14.37 -14.39 31.40
N PRO A 100 13.99 -13.66 32.46
CA PRO A 100 14.96 -13.29 33.48
C PRO A 100 15.62 -14.57 34.00
N SER A 101 16.94 -14.65 33.87
CA SER A 101 17.75 -15.71 34.43
C SER A 101 17.50 -15.75 35.93
N SER A 102 16.86 -16.83 36.39
CA SER A 102 16.80 -17.17 37.79
C SER A 102 18.19 -17.67 38.24
N GLU A 103 19.10 -16.74 38.50
CA GLU A 103 20.31 -16.99 39.29
C GLU A 103 20.16 -16.23 40.60
N GLY A 104 19.98 -17.00 41.67
CA GLY A 104 19.81 -16.47 43.02
C GLY A 104 19.34 -17.54 43.98
N VAL A 105 20.17 -18.56 44.22
CA VAL A 105 20.38 -19.21 45.52
C VAL A 105 21.82 -19.70 45.59
#